data_AF-A0A7C5X4P8-F1
#
_entry.id   AF-A0A7C5X4P8-F1
#
_cell.length_a   1.000
_cell.length_b   1.000
_cell.length_c   1.000
_cell.angle_alpha   90.00
_cell.angle_beta   90.00
_cell.angle_gamma   90.00
#
_symmetry.space_group_name_H-M   'P 1'
#
loop_
_entity.id
_entity.type
_entity.pdbx_description
1 polymer ?
#
loop_
_entity_poly.entity_id
_entity_poly.type
_entity_poly.pdbx_seq_one_letter_code
_entity_poly.pdbx_strand_id
1 'polypeptide(L)'
;MEKKLTQAAQLGGEAQQQTPVELEKVGVLRRGTETITIWRRPFDWGNWGDELPRYFIEQEDELQPFQAFEEKFVFGRPCPTPALLEEWIEGKLREGYTLELEIEKLKYPVDRKATVNGDTLETWIGNFLTYAEDEEGRYYKFRNVRELLSCIFDVPIRDFPEYWTLLIWEKDKMLEIVADAVVERWEKGEFQQEEEKE
;
A
#
# COMPACT_ATOMS: atom_id res chain seq x y z
N MET A 1 -8.84 16.38 1.10
CA MET A 1 -9.40 17.38 0.16
C MET A 1 -9.93 16.56 -1.01
N GLU A 2 -11.25 16.48 -1.14
CA GLU A 2 -11.94 15.63 -2.12
C GLU A 2 -11.66 16.15 -3.54
N LYS A 3 -11.06 15.32 -4.42
CA LYS A 3 -10.94 15.63 -5.86
C LYS A 3 -11.78 14.65 -6.67
N LYS A 4 -12.59 15.19 -7.59
CA LYS A 4 -13.48 14.44 -8.48
C LYS A 4 -12.90 14.51 -9.90
N LEU A 5 -12.94 13.39 -10.64
CA LEU A 5 -12.54 13.32 -12.04
C LEU A 5 -13.41 14.26 -12.90
N THR A 6 -12.79 15.22 -13.59
CA THR A 6 -13.47 16.10 -14.55
C THR A 6 -13.52 15.45 -15.94
N GLN A 7 -14.75 15.08 -16.34
CA GLN A 7 -15.39 14.84 -17.66
C GLN A 7 -14.64 14.68 -19.01
N ALA A 8 -13.31 14.68 -19.14
CA ALA A 8 -12.65 14.69 -20.46
C ALA A 8 -12.36 13.31 -21.09
N ALA A 9 -12.68 12.20 -20.42
CA ALA A 9 -12.40 10.84 -20.93
C ALA A 9 -13.65 10.05 -21.38
N GLN A 10 -14.66 10.74 -21.93
CA GLN A 10 -15.84 10.08 -22.49
C GLN A 10 -15.57 9.57 -23.92
N LEU A 11 -15.15 8.31 -24.02
CA LEU A 11 -15.43 7.49 -25.20
C LEU A 11 -16.54 6.49 -24.85
N GLY A 12 -17.75 6.79 -25.33
CA GLY A 12 -18.83 5.86 -25.65
C GLY A 12 -19.36 4.91 -24.56
N GLY A 13 -20.58 5.20 -24.08
CA GLY A 13 -21.44 4.19 -23.45
C GLY A 13 -22.04 4.64 -22.12
N GLU A 14 -23.36 4.86 -22.15
CA GLU A 14 -24.34 4.91 -21.05
C GLU A 14 -23.92 5.50 -19.69
N ALA A 15 -24.56 6.63 -19.36
CA ALA A 15 -24.44 7.33 -18.09
C ALA A 15 -24.96 6.47 -16.92
N GLN A 16 -24.09 5.60 -16.39
CA GLN A 16 -24.20 5.15 -15.01
C GLN A 16 -23.77 6.33 -14.12
N GLN A 17 -24.60 6.66 -13.13
CA GLN A 17 -24.26 7.60 -12.06
C GLN A 17 -23.05 7.04 -11.30
N GLN A 18 -21.84 7.37 -11.77
CA GLN A 18 -20.60 7.02 -11.09
C GLN A 18 -20.55 7.83 -9.80
N THR A 19 -20.63 7.13 -8.67
CA THR A 19 -20.25 7.65 -7.36
C THR A 19 -18.89 8.34 -7.50
N PRO A 20 -18.70 9.57 -6.97
CA PRO A 20 -17.40 10.22 -7.03
C PRO A 20 -16.36 9.30 -6.40
N VAL A 21 -15.42 8.84 -7.21
CA VAL A 21 -14.31 8.01 -6.75
C VAL A 21 -13.36 8.91 -5.97
N GLU A 22 -13.26 8.69 -4.67
CA GLU A 22 -12.29 9.38 -3.84
C GLU A 22 -10.88 8.87 -4.16
N LEU A 23 -9.98 9.77 -4.54
CA LEU A 23 -8.59 9.45 -4.82
C LEU A 23 -7.74 9.64 -3.56
N GLU A 24 -6.90 8.65 -3.28
CA GLU A 24 -5.88 8.68 -2.26
C GLU A 24 -4.61 9.31 -2.82
N LYS A 25 -4.03 10.24 -2.08
CA LYS A 25 -2.74 10.83 -2.46
C LYS A 25 -1.63 9.88 -2.07
N VAL A 26 -0.81 9.48 -3.04
CA VAL A 26 0.30 8.54 -2.84
C VAL A 26 1.58 9.28 -2.49
N GLY A 27 1.87 10.35 -3.24
CA GLY A 27 3.09 11.12 -3.04
C GLY A 27 3.20 12.32 -3.96
N VAL A 28 4.31 13.03 -3.84
CA VAL A 28 4.62 14.24 -4.60
C VAL A 28 6.05 14.18 -5.11
N LEU A 29 6.24 14.42 -6.40
CA LEU A 29 7.54 14.73 -6.99
C LEU A 29 7.70 16.25 -7.07
N ARG A 30 8.83 16.77 -6.58
CA ARG A 30 9.14 18.21 -6.63
C ARG A 30 10.48 18.50 -7.28
N ARG A 31 10.53 19.54 -8.09
CA ARG A 31 11.78 20.11 -8.65
C ARG A 31 11.64 21.62 -8.77
N GLY A 32 12.32 22.36 -7.89
CA GLY A 32 12.14 23.82 -7.81
C GLY A 32 10.68 24.18 -7.49
N THR A 33 10.01 24.89 -8.40
CA THR A 33 8.58 25.23 -8.29
C THR A 33 7.66 24.20 -8.95
N GLU A 34 8.21 23.26 -9.73
CA GLU A 34 7.42 22.22 -10.39
C GLU A 34 6.99 21.16 -9.38
N THR A 35 5.71 20.79 -9.45
CA THR A 35 5.08 19.81 -8.57
C THR A 35 4.27 18.84 -9.42
N ILE A 36 4.51 17.55 -9.22
CA ILE A 36 3.70 16.48 -9.81
C ILE A 36 3.14 15.66 -8.65
N THR A 37 1.82 15.51 -8.58
CA THR A 37 1.17 14.72 -7.52
C THR A 37 0.74 13.37 -8.07
N ILE A 38 1.07 12.32 -7.34
CA ILE A 38 0.70 10.95 -7.67
C ILE A 38 -0.52 10.59 -6.83
N TRP A 39 -1.56 10.13 -7.51
CA TRP A 39 -2.82 9.71 -6.90
C TRP A 39 -3.09 8.25 -7.23
N ARG A 40 -3.83 7.57 -6.35
CA ARG A 40 -4.32 6.22 -6.51
C ARG A 40 -5.81 6.19 -6.24
N ARG A 41 -6.56 5.44 -7.04
CA ARG A 41 -7.91 5.01 -6.66
C ARG A 41 -7.77 3.82 -5.70
N PRO A 42 -8.22 3.93 -4.44
CA PRO A 42 -8.31 2.81 -3.52
C PRO A 42 -9.06 1.64 -4.16
N PHE A 43 -8.59 0.44 -3.89
CA PHE A 43 -9.17 -0.77 -4.45
C PHE A 43 -10.10 -1.44 -3.45
N ASP A 44 -11.26 -1.93 -3.93
CA ASP A 44 -12.18 -2.72 -3.11
C ASP A 44 -11.82 -4.20 -3.25
N TRP A 45 -11.03 -4.68 -2.28
CA TRP A 45 -10.52 -6.05 -2.23
C TRP A 45 -11.62 -7.11 -2.06
N GLY A 46 -12.81 -6.73 -1.61
CA GLY A 46 -13.97 -7.62 -1.49
C GLY A 46 -14.60 -8.01 -2.83
N ASN A 47 -14.29 -7.28 -3.91
CA ASN A 47 -14.81 -7.50 -5.25
C ASN A 47 -13.66 -7.63 -6.25
N TRP A 48 -12.82 -8.66 -6.07
CA TRP A 48 -11.69 -9.01 -6.93
C TRP A 48 -12.13 -9.54 -8.30
N GLY A 49 -12.88 -8.71 -9.04
CA GLY A 49 -13.30 -8.92 -10.42
C GLY A 49 -12.54 -7.96 -11.34
N ASP A 50 -11.54 -8.49 -12.04
CA ASP A 50 -10.82 -7.97 -13.23
C ASP A 50 -10.25 -6.53 -13.25
N GLU A 51 -10.57 -5.66 -12.29
CA GLU A 51 -9.99 -4.32 -12.25
C GLU A 51 -8.81 -4.28 -11.29
N LEU A 52 -7.73 -3.61 -11.70
CA LEU A 52 -6.59 -3.30 -10.83
C LEU A 52 -6.79 -1.92 -10.19
N PRO A 53 -6.05 -1.58 -9.11
CA PRO A 53 -5.94 -0.19 -8.70
C PRO A 53 -5.54 0.69 -9.89
N ARG A 54 -5.96 1.95 -9.88
CA ARG A 54 -5.61 2.89 -10.95
C ARG A 54 -4.81 4.03 -10.37
N TYR A 55 -3.67 4.33 -10.97
CA TYR A 55 -2.88 5.50 -10.63
C TYR A 55 -3.21 6.66 -11.56
N PHE A 56 -2.99 7.87 -11.07
CA PHE A 56 -3.17 9.10 -11.82
C PHE A 56 -2.02 10.05 -11.51
N ILE A 57 -1.63 10.81 -12.52
CA ILE A 57 -0.62 11.87 -12.40
C ILE A 57 -1.35 13.21 -12.52
N GLU A 58 -1.12 14.08 -11.55
CA GLU A 58 -1.56 15.46 -11.57
C GLU A 58 -0.36 16.39 -11.78
N GLN A 59 -0.36 17.11 -12.90
CA GLN A 59 0.65 18.11 -13.24
C GLN A 59 -0.06 19.31 -13.86
N GLU A 60 0.35 20.53 -13.47
CA GLU A 60 -0.24 21.77 -14.02
C GLU A 60 -1.78 21.82 -13.91
N ASP A 61 -2.31 21.33 -12.77
CA ASP A 61 -3.75 21.19 -12.49
C ASP A 61 -4.53 20.24 -13.43
N GLU A 62 -3.82 19.48 -14.27
CA GLU A 62 -4.40 18.42 -15.09
C GLU A 62 -4.16 17.04 -14.47
N LEU A 63 -5.25 16.31 -14.19
CA LEU A 63 -5.22 14.94 -13.68
C LEU A 63 -5.42 13.95 -14.83
N GLN A 64 -4.44 13.08 -15.07
CA GLN A 64 -4.49 12.08 -16.13
C GLN A 64 -4.30 10.65 -15.58
N PRO A 65 -5.04 9.65 -16.09
CA PRO A 65 -4.78 8.25 -15.76
C PRO A 65 -3.36 7.84 -16.14
N PHE A 66 -2.74 7.02 -15.30
CA PHE A 66 -1.41 6.46 -15.54
C PHE A 66 -1.49 4.94 -15.59
N GLN A 67 -1.01 4.36 -16.68
CA GLN A 67 -0.88 2.91 -16.82
C GLN A 67 0.32 2.42 -15.99
N ALA A 68 0.09 2.20 -14.70
CA ALA A 68 1.15 1.84 -13.75
C ALA A 68 1.54 0.37 -13.80
N PHE A 69 0.61 -0.50 -14.18
CA PHE A 69 0.72 -1.93 -13.92
C PHE A 69 1.28 -2.71 -15.10
N GLU A 70 2.24 -3.56 -14.79
CA GLU A 70 2.66 -4.69 -15.62
C GLU A 70 2.26 -5.99 -14.94
N GLU A 71 1.87 -6.98 -15.75
CA GLU A 71 1.75 -8.36 -15.29
C GLU A 71 3.14 -8.96 -15.14
N LYS A 72 3.62 -9.06 -13.90
CA LYS A 72 4.79 -9.87 -13.60
C LYS A 72 4.35 -11.27 -13.25
N PHE A 73 4.98 -12.28 -13.86
CA PHE A 73 4.81 -13.66 -13.44
C PHE A 73 5.73 -13.95 -12.28
N VAL A 74 5.19 -14.06 -11.07
CA VAL A 74 5.95 -14.48 -9.90
C VAL A 74 5.42 -15.84 -9.43
N PHE A 75 6.32 -16.82 -9.28
CA PHE A 75 5.97 -18.21 -8.98
C PHE A 75 4.86 -18.80 -9.89
N GLY A 76 4.84 -18.40 -11.17
CA GLY A 76 3.89 -18.89 -12.16
C GLY A 76 2.50 -18.25 -12.12
N ARG A 77 2.33 -17.11 -11.44
CA ARG A 77 1.05 -16.39 -11.40
C ARG A 77 1.20 -14.93 -11.85
N PRO A 78 0.23 -14.38 -12.60
CA PRO A 78 0.23 -12.97 -12.98
C PRO A 78 -0.01 -12.11 -11.73
N CYS A 79 0.87 -11.16 -11.50
CA CYS A 79 0.85 -10.27 -10.35
C CYS A 79 0.97 -8.83 -10.85
N PRO A 80 -0.06 -8.01 -10.62
CA PRO A 80 -0.04 -6.62 -11.03
C PRO A 80 0.91 -5.84 -10.11
N THR A 81 2.06 -5.45 -10.62
CA THR A 81 2.99 -4.57 -9.91
C THR A 81 3.02 -3.19 -10.58
N PRO A 82 3.07 -2.08 -9.84
CA PRO A 82 3.09 -0.73 -10.42
C PRO A 82 4.46 -0.38 -11.06
N ALA A 83 5.11 -1.35 -11.70
CA ALA A 83 6.49 -1.26 -12.19
C ALA A 83 6.70 -0.15 -13.22
N LEU A 84 5.72 0.11 -14.09
CA LEU A 84 5.82 1.22 -15.06
C LEU A 84 5.79 2.58 -14.37
N LEU A 85 5.03 2.70 -13.28
CA LEU A 85 5.02 3.91 -12.48
C LEU A 85 6.33 4.07 -11.71
N GLU A 86 6.87 2.98 -11.16
CA GLU A 86 8.18 2.97 -10.50
C GLU A 86 9.29 3.42 -11.46
N GLU A 87 9.35 2.86 -12.68
CA GLU A 87 10.32 3.25 -13.71
C GLU A 87 10.17 4.73 -14.10
N TRP A 88 8.94 5.20 -14.27
CA TRP A 88 8.67 6.61 -14.57
C TRP A 88 9.10 7.55 -13.44
N ILE A 89 8.83 7.18 -12.18
CA ILE A 89 9.29 7.91 -11.00
C ILE A 89 10.82 7.96 -10.98
N GLU A 90 11.50 6.83 -11.19
CA GLU A 90 12.97 6.80 -11.26
C GLU A 90 13.53 7.72 -12.36
N GLY A 91 12.87 7.77 -13.52
CA GLY A 91 13.18 8.73 -14.57
C GLY A 91 13.13 10.16 -14.06
N LYS A 92 12.08 10.53 -13.33
CA LYS A 92 11.94 11.86 -12.71
C LYS A 92 13.00 12.11 -11.64
N LEU A 93 13.36 11.12 -10.84
CA LEU A 93 14.46 11.26 -9.87
C LEU A 93 15.79 11.59 -10.59
N ARG A 94 16.09 10.94 -11.72
CA ARG A 94 17.29 11.23 -12.54
C ARG A 94 17.24 12.63 -13.17
N GLU A 95 16.05 13.16 -13.44
CA GLU A 95 15.83 14.55 -13.88
C GLU A 95 15.96 15.60 -12.74
N GLY A 96 16.26 15.16 -11.51
CA GLY A 96 16.47 16.01 -10.35
C GLY A 96 15.22 16.28 -9.51
N TYR A 97 14.14 15.52 -9.70
CA TYR A 97 13.00 15.57 -8.79
C TYR A 97 13.30 14.82 -7.48
N THR A 98 12.65 15.24 -6.41
CA THR A 98 12.62 14.51 -5.13
C THR A 98 11.22 13.95 -4.91
N LEU A 99 11.12 12.67 -4.52
CA LEU A 99 9.88 12.02 -4.13
C LEU A 99 9.64 12.19 -2.62
N GLU A 100 8.44 12.60 -2.24
CA GLU A 100 7.91 12.55 -0.87
C GLU A 100 6.64 11.72 -0.89
N LEU A 101 6.57 10.64 -0.11
CA LEU A 101 5.39 9.78 -0.06
C LEU A 101 4.48 10.17 1.11
N GLU A 102 3.17 10.02 0.95
CA GLU A 102 2.23 10.31 2.05
C GLU A 102 2.36 9.28 3.19
N ILE A 103 2.70 8.02 2.87
CA ILE A 103 2.92 6.97 3.88
C ILE A 103 4.12 7.29 4.81
N GLU A 104 5.12 8.06 4.36
CA GLU A 104 6.27 8.44 5.19
C GLU A 104 5.89 9.33 6.38
N LYS A 105 4.72 9.99 6.30
CA LYS A 105 4.21 10.89 7.35
C LYS A 105 3.52 10.12 8.47
N LEU A 106 3.14 8.87 8.21
CA LEU A 106 2.34 8.06 9.12
C LEU A 106 3.22 7.44 10.19
N LYS A 107 2.67 7.35 11.41
CA LYS A 107 3.32 6.72 12.57
C LYS A 107 2.34 5.81 13.29
N TYR A 108 2.75 4.58 13.57
CA TYR A 108 2.00 3.71 14.47
C TYR A 108 2.45 3.96 15.92
N PRO A 109 1.53 3.93 16.92
CA PRO A 109 0.08 3.70 16.84
C PRO A 109 -0.77 4.95 16.57
N VAL A 110 -0.16 6.13 16.46
CA VAL A 110 -0.86 7.43 16.39
C VAL A 110 -1.85 7.48 15.23
N ASP A 111 -1.41 7.02 14.06
CA ASP A 111 -2.14 7.10 12.79
C ASP A 111 -2.82 5.77 12.43
N ARG A 112 -3.11 4.88 13.39
CA ARG A 112 -3.64 3.54 13.12
C ARG A 112 -4.92 3.50 12.26
N LYS A 113 -5.69 4.59 12.22
CA LYS A 113 -6.90 4.75 11.41
C LYS A 113 -6.66 5.40 10.04
N ALA A 114 -5.44 5.86 9.75
CA ALA A 114 -5.09 6.36 8.43
C ALA A 114 -5.14 5.22 7.41
N THR A 115 -5.54 5.55 6.19
CA THR A 115 -5.71 4.58 5.10
C THR A 115 -4.53 4.58 4.17
N VAL A 116 -4.12 3.39 3.75
CA VAL A 116 -3.19 3.14 2.66
C VAL A 116 -3.84 2.14 1.73
N ASN A 117 -4.05 2.53 0.47
CA ASN A 117 -4.68 1.72 -0.57
C ASN A 117 -6.06 1.17 -0.18
N GLY A 118 -6.86 2.01 0.49
CA GLY A 118 -8.22 1.66 0.94
C GLY A 118 -8.33 1.00 2.30
N ASP A 119 -7.24 0.41 2.82
CA ASP A 119 -7.23 -0.25 4.13
C ASP A 119 -6.56 0.61 5.21
N THR A 120 -7.06 0.51 6.44
CA THR A 120 -6.46 1.23 7.57
C THR A 120 -5.12 0.60 7.97
N LEU A 121 -4.20 1.38 8.55
CA LEU A 121 -2.95 0.83 9.08
C LEU A 121 -3.19 -0.30 10.10
N GLU A 122 -4.25 -0.21 10.90
CA GLU A 122 -4.67 -1.28 11.80
C GLU A 122 -5.01 -2.58 11.05
N THR A 123 -5.75 -2.48 9.94
CA THR A 123 -6.03 -3.62 9.04
C THR A 123 -4.75 -4.18 8.44
N TRP A 124 -3.87 -3.32 7.91
CA TRP A 124 -2.58 -3.73 7.35
C TRP A 124 -1.75 -4.54 8.35
N ILE A 125 -1.59 -4.02 9.56
CA ILE A 125 -0.83 -4.69 10.63
C ILE A 125 -1.50 -6.02 10.99
N GLY A 126 -2.83 -6.06 11.11
CA GLY A 126 -3.56 -7.30 11.34
C GLY A 126 -3.29 -8.35 10.27
N ASN A 127 -3.37 -7.96 8.99
CA ASN A 127 -3.10 -8.84 7.86
C ASN A 127 -1.64 -9.33 7.82
N PHE A 128 -0.67 -8.48 8.17
CA PHE A 128 0.72 -8.93 8.28
C PHE A 128 0.93 -9.93 9.43
N LEU A 129 0.21 -9.72 10.53
CA LEU A 129 0.32 -10.57 11.71
C LEU A 129 -0.29 -11.97 11.50
N THR A 130 -1.28 -12.14 10.62
CA THR A 130 -1.82 -13.48 10.30
C THR A 130 -0.75 -14.41 9.69
N TYR A 131 0.24 -13.86 8.98
CA TYR A 131 1.39 -14.65 8.47
C TYR A 131 2.34 -15.10 9.57
N ALA A 132 2.24 -14.49 10.75
CA ALA A 132 3.02 -14.83 11.92
C ALA A 132 2.23 -15.72 12.90
N GLU A 133 0.99 -16.10 12.58
CA GLU A 133 0.12 -16.98 13.36
C GLU A 133 0.17 -18.42 12.82
N ASP A 134 0.02 -19.41 13.71
CA ASP A 134 -0.22 -20.81 13.36
C ASP A 134 -1.71 -21.08 13.05
N GLU A 135 -2.06 -22.31 12.68
CA GLU A 135 -3.45 -22.72 12.39
C GLU A 135 -4.41 -22.54 13.60
N GLU A 136 -3.88 -22.39 14.81
CA GLU A 136 -4.64 -22.16 16.05
C GLU A 136 -4.68 -20.67 16.44
N GLY A 137 -4.18 -19.76 15.58
CA GLY A 137 -4.12 -18.31 15.85
C GLY A 137 -3.06 -17.94 16.89
N ARG A 138 -2.14 -18.84 17.21
CA ARG A 138 -1.01 -18.54 18.09
C ARG A 138 0.09 -17.96 17.26
N TYR A 139 0.57 -16.77 17.64
CA TYR A 139 1.82 -16.26 17.11
C TYR A 139 2.91 -17.31 17.36
N TYR A 140 3.68 -17.69 16.34
CA TYR A 140 4.83 -18.57 16.56
C TYR A 140 5.66 -17.97 17.70
N LYS A 141 6.22 -18.82 18.58
CA LYS A 141 7.18 -18.39 19.61
C LYS A 141 8.46 -17.91 18.92
N PHE A 142 8.39 -16.75 18.29
CA PHE A 142 9.54 -16.00 17.85
C PHE A 142 10.32 -15.64 19.11
N ARG A 143 11.58 -16.05 19.16
CA ARG A 143 12.42 -15.82 20.35
C ARG A 143 12.72 -14.35 20.56
N ASN A 144 12.51 -13.55 19.53
CA ASN A 144 12.75 -12.12 19.49
C ASN A 144 12.01 -11.49 18.30
N VAL A 145 11.88 -10.16 18.33
CA VAL A 145 11.27 -9.34 17.27
C VAL A 145 11.88 -9.61 15.89
N ARG A 146 13.19 -9.88 15.78
CA ARG A 146 13.86 -10.11 14.48
C ARG A 146 13.35 -11.37 13.78
N GLU A 147 13.06 -12.44 14.52
CA GLU A 147 12.48 -13.66 13.94
C GLU A 147 11.05 -13.41 13.44
N LEU A 148 10.24 -12.68 14.21
CA LEU A 148 8.88 -12.28 13.82
C LEU A 148 8.89 -11.44 12.53
N LEU A 149 9.77 -10.44 12.46
CA LEU A 149 9.92 -9.61 11.27
C LEU A 149 10.38 -10.42 10.05
N SER A 150 11.25 -11.43 10.23
CA SER A 150 11.70 -12.25 9.11
C SER A 150 10.58 -13.07 8.44
N CYS A 151 9.54 -13.46 9.19
CA CYS A 151 8.37 -14.16 8.65
C CYS A 151 7.39 -13.20 7.96
N ILE A 152 7.20 -12.01 8.54
CA ILE A 152 6.34 -10.96 7.99
C ILE A 152 6.89 -10.42 6.66
N PHE A 153 8.20 -10.50 6.42
CA PHE A 153 8.82 -10.00 5.18
C PHE A 153 8.83 -10.98 4.01
N ASP A 154 8.34 -12.21 4.19
CA ASP A 154 8.26 -13.24 3.13
C ASP A 154 6.80 -13.50 2.70
N VAL A 155 5.97 -12.45 2.67
CA VAL A 155 4.53 -12.56 2.36
C VAL A 155 4.32 -13.16 0.96
N PRO A 156 3.67 -14.34 0.86
CA PRO A 156 3.33 -14.91 -0.42
C PRO A 156 2.37 -14.00 -1.18
N ILE A 157 2.66 -13.78 -2.47
CA ILE A 157 1.89 -12.85 -3.30
C ILE A 157 0.40 -13.18 -3.40
N ARG A 158 0.06 -14.46 -3.32
CA ARG A 158 -1.34 -14.93 -3.41
C ARG A 158 -2.18 -14.45 -2.23
N ASP A 159 -1.56 -14.28 -1.07
CA ASP A 159 -2.29 -14.16 0.17
C ASP A 159 -2.44 -12.67 0.58
N PHE A 160 -1.64 -11.77 -0.03
CA PHE A 160 -1.71 -10.31 0.21
C PHE A 160 -1.58 -9.47 -1.08
N PRO A 161 -2.45 -9.64 -2.09
CA PRO A 161 -2.37 -8.90 -3.35
C PRO A 161 -2.39 -7.37 -3.16
N GLU A 162 -3.04 -6.87 -2.12
CA GLU A 162 -3.05 -5.48 -1.65
C GLU A 162 -1.63 -4.91 -1.57
N TYR A 163 -0.77 -5.62 -0.85
CA TYR A 163 0.62 -5.25 -0.61
C TYR A 163 1.39 -5.12 -1.91
N TRP A 164 1.16 -6.02 -2.85
CA TRP A 164 1.90 -6.08 -4.10
C TRP A 164 1.58 -4.95 -5.08
N THR A 165 0.41 -4.31 -4.91
CA THR A 165 0.01 -3.14 -5.71
C THR A 165 0.58 -1.80 -5.22
N LEU A 166 1.22 -1.79 -4.04
CA LEU A 166 1.97 -0.63 -3.54
C LEU A 166 3.26 -0.42 -4.33
N LEU A 167 3.72 0.82 -4.41
CA LEU A 167 5.08 1.13 -4.89
C LEU A 167 6.13 0.48 -3.99
N ILE A 168 7.30 0.14 -4.53
CA ILE A 168 8.41 -0.43 -3.75
C ILE A 168 8.77 0.42 -2.53
N TRP A 169 8.79 1.75 -2.68
CA TRP A 169 9.05 2.66 -1.57
C TRP A 169 7.91 2.69 -0.53
N GLU A 170 6.65 2.53 -0.95
CA GLU A 170 5.53 2.38 -0.02
C GLU A 170 5.62 1.05 0.74
N LYS A 171 6.05 -0.02 0.08
CA LYS A 171 6.29 -1.33 0.69
C LYS A 171 7.36 -1.22 1.77
N ASP A 172 8.52 -0.67 1.44
CA ASP A 172 9.62 -0.45 2.40
C ASP A 172 9.12 0.31 3.64
N LYS A 173 8.34 1.38 3.44
CA LYS A 173 7.80 2.15 4.57
C LYS A 173 6.73 1.38 5.36
N MET A 174 5.86 0.65 4.69
CA MET A 174 4.86 -0.20 5.35
C MET A 174 5.53 -1.24 6.24
N LEU A 175 6.62 -1.85 5.76
CA LEU A 175 7.41 -2.81 6.52
C LEU A 175 8.02 -2.19 7.79
N GLU A 176 8.50 -0.94 7.74
CA GLU A 176 8.93 -0.21 8.93
C GLU A 176 7.77 0.03 9.92
N ILE A 177 6.61 0.47 9.42
CA ILE A 177 5.42 0.71 10.25
C ILE A 177 4.98 -0.58 10.96
N VAL A 178 4.97 -1.70 10.25
CA VAL A 178 4.64 -3.01 10.81
C VAL A 178 5.67 -3.42 11.86
N ALA A 179 6.96 -3.13 11.63
CA ALA A 179 7.99 -3.41 12.61
C ALA A 179 7.81 -2.62 13.91
N ASP A 180 7.51 -1.32 13.81
CA ASP A 180 7.21 -0.49 14.97
C ASP A 180 5.98 -1.02 15.73
N ALA A 181 4.93 -1.42 15.01
CA ALA A 181 3.73 -1.99 15.61
C ALA A 181 3.99 -3.32 16.34
N VAL A 182 4.82 -4.18 15.75
CA VAL A 182 5.25 -5.43 16.36
C VAL A 182 6.05 -5.16 17.64
N VAL A 183 7.01 -4.23 17.61
CA VAL A 183 7.79 -3.86 18.81
C VAL A 183 6.87 -3.36 19.92
N GLU A 184 5.94 -2.46 19.60
CA GLU A 184 4.99 -1.92 20.58
C GLU A 184 4.14 -3.04 21.23
N ARG A 185 3.57 -3.94 20.42
CA ARG A 185 2.75 -5.06 20.93
C ARG A 185 3.58 -6.05 21.76
N TRP A 186 4.83 -6.27 21.38
CA TRP A 186 5.78 -7.08 22.16
C TRP A 186 6.08 -6.46 23.53
N GLU A 187 6.37 -5.17 23.58
CA GLU A 187 6.62 -4.45 24.83
C GLU A 187 5.39 -4.42 25.75
N LYS A 188 4.18 -4.48 25.19
CA LYS A 188 2.92 -4.62 25.93
C LYS A 188 2.63 -6.05 26.40
N GLY A 189 3.45 -7.03 26.01
CA GLY A 189 3.26 -8.43 26.37
C GLY A 189 2.17 -9.15 25.56
N GLU A 190 1.69 -8.57 24.46
CA GLU A 190 0.59 -9.15 23.66
C GLU A 190 0.99 -10.46 22.94
N PHE A 191 2.29 -10.73 22.80
CA PHE A 191 2.84 -11.96 22.21
C PHE A 191 3.32 -13.00 23.25
N GLN A 192 3.26 -12.68 24.54
CA GLN A 192 3.63 -13.61 25.60
C GLN A 192 2.37 -14.32 26.10
N GLN A 193 2.17 -15.59 25.74
CA GLN A 193 1.23 -16.43 26.50
C GLN A 193 1.82 -16.66 27.90
N GLU A 194 1.02 -16.42 28.94
CA GLU A 194 1.25 -17.00 30.25
C GLU A 194 1.44 -18.51 30.05
N GLU A 195 2.57 -19.06 30.49
CA GLU A 195 2.67 -20.49 30.70
C GLU A 195 1.61 -20.85 31.74
N GLU A 196 0.44 -21.30 31.28
CA GLU A 196 -0.48 -21.98 32.18
C GLU A 196 0.28 -23.17 32.77
N LYS A 197 0.39 -23.08 34.10
CA LYS A 197 1.14 -23.94 35.00
C LYS A 197 0.85 -25.42 34.74
N GLU A 198 1.90 -26.21 34.89
CA GLU A 198 1.90 -27.68 35.07
C GLU A 198 0.71 -28.22 35.88
#